data_AF-A0A508WXC9-F1
#
_entry.id   AF-A0A508WXC9-F1
#
_cell.length_a   1.000
_cell.length_b   1.000
_cell.length_c   1.000
_cell.angle_alpha   90.00
_cell.angle_beta   90.00
_cell.angle_gamma   90.00
#
_symmetry.space_group_name_H-M   'P 1'
#
loop_
_entity.id
_entity.type
_entity.pdbx_description
1 polymer ?
#
loop_
_entity_poly.entity_id
_entity_poly.type
_entity_poly.pdbx_seq_one_letter_code
_entity_poly.pdbx_strand_id
1 'polypeptide(L)'
;MLTEEQKLKLEQNVRDLLQDFDQSGAAFTTPMLVSALRENGRAEDERLLDEADTEAFIADIVTRRRDELDGGPRQIVVLEEDPESKWGFKDA
;
A
#
# COMPACT_ATOMS: atom_id res chain seq x y z
N MET A 1 -9.86 -1.79 16.41
CA MET A 1 -9.40 -0.39 16.59
C MET A 1 -8.13 -0.34 17.41
N LEU A 2 -7.03 0.06 16.76
CA LEU A 2 -5.69 0.20 17.35
C LEU A 2 -5.58 1.43 18.25
N THR A 3 -4.85 1.31 19.37
CA THR A 3 -4.43 2.46 20.18
C THR A 3 -3.37 3.29 19.45
N GLU A 4 -3.17 4.54 19.86
CA GLU A 4 -2.15 5.41 19.25
C GLU A 4 -0.74 4.85 19.38
N GLU A 5 -0.41 4.21 20.51
CA GLU A 5 0.89 3.55 20.69
C GLU A 5 1.05 2.34 19.75
N GLN A 6 -0.01 1.56 19.57
CA GLN A 6 -0.01 0.42 18.65
C GLN A 6 0.14 0.88 17.19
N LYS A 7 -0.54 1.96 16.80
CA LYS A 7 -0.40 2.55 15.45
C LYS A 7 1.02 3.02 15.20
N LEU A 8 1.63 3.74 16.14
CA LEU A 8 3.00 4.24 16.00
C LEU A 8 4.02 3.10 15.88
N LYS A 9 3.91 2.07 16.72
CA LYS A 9 4.78 0.89 16.64
C LYS A 9 4.59 0.14 15.32
N LEU A 10 3.33 -0.09 14.93
CA LEU A 10 3.01 -0.77 13.68
C LEU A 10 3.53 0.02 12.47
N GLU A 11 3.36 1.34 12.45
CA GLU A 11 3.88 2.19 11.39
C GLU A 11 5.40 2.09 11.29
N GLN A 12 6.11 2.16 12.40
CA GLN A 12 7.57 2.00 12.42
C GLN A 12 7.98 0.62 11.88
N ASN A 13 7.32 -0.45 12.34
CA ASN A 13 7.63 -1.81 11.89
C ASN A 13 7.37 -2.01 10.39
N VAL A 14 6.29 -1.43 9.85
CA VAL A 14 5.99 -1.45 8.41
C VAL A 14 7.03 -0.65 7.63
N ARG A 15 7.43 0.53 8.12
CA ARG A 15 8.47 1.36 7.49
C ARG A 15 9.82 0.64 7.42
N ASP A 16 10.21 -0.03 8.50
CA ASP A 16 11.46 -0.79 8.54
C ASP A 16 11.43 -1.94 7.51
N LEU A 17 10.31 -2.67 7.41
CA LEU A 17 10.14 -3.72 6.40
C LEU A 17 10.13 -3.16 4.97
N LEU A 18 9.46 -2.03 4.74
CA LEU A 18 9.46 -1.36 3.45
C LEU A 18 10.87 -0.97 3.01
N GLN A 19 11.73 -0.53 3.94
CA GLN A 19 13.13 -0.23 3.66
C GLN A 19 13.90 -1.48 3.23
N ASP A 20 13.66 -2.63 3.86
CA ASP A 20 14.26 -3.92 3.47
C ASP A 20 13.80 -4.34 2.06
N PHE A 21 12.51 -4.15 1.73
CA PHE A 21 11.97 -4.39 0.40
C PHE A 21 12.59 -3.47 -0.66
N ASP A 22 12.71 -2.17 -0.37
CA ASP A 22 13.32 -1.17 -1.26
C ASP A 22 14.79 -1.55 -1.58
N GLN A 23 15.55 -2.04 -0.60
CA GLN A 23 16.92 -2.51 -0.80
C GLN A 23 17.00 -3.80 -1.64
N SER A 24 16.02 -4.69 -1.47
CA SER A 24 15.96 -5.96 -2.22
C SER A 24 15.52 -5.77 -3.68
N GLY A 25 14.88 -4.65 -4.01
CA GLY A 25 14.27 -4.40 -5.32
C GLY A 25 12.99 -5.22 -5.56
N ALA A 26 12.49 -5.95 -4.56
CA ALA A 26 11.25 -6.70 -4.66
C ALA A 26 10.03 -5.77 -4.52
N ALA A 27 9.00 -6.01 -5.32
CA ALA A 27 7.74 -5.33 -5.17
C ALA A 27 7.07 -5.73 -3.84
N PHE A 28 6.54 -4.75 -3.10
CA PHE A 28 5.79 -4.99 -1.88
C PHE A 28 4.28 -4.87 -2.10
N THR A 29 3.52 -5.60 -1.28
CA THR A 29 2.06 -5.55 -1.20
C THR A 29 1.61 -5.63 0.25
N THR A 30 0.40 -5.16 0.57
CA THR A 30 -0.16 -5.25 1.93
C THR A 30 -0.12 -6.67 2.51
N PRO A 31 -0.55 -7.72 1.79
CA PRO A 31 -0.50 -9.09 2.31
C PRO A 31 0.93 -9.58 2.58
N MET A 32 1.90 -9.19 1.75
CA MET A 32 3.31 -9.54 1.96
C MET A 32 3.88 -8.89 3.22
N LEU A 33 3.53 -7.63 3.48
CA LEU A 33 3.95 -6.92 4.68
C LEU A 33 3.29 -7.49 5.93
N VAL A 34 2.00 -7.86 5.88
CA VAL A 34 1.32 -8.55 6.98
C VAL A 34 2.00 -9.88 7.29
N SER A 35 2.31 -10.69 6.28
CA SER A 35 3.07 -11.94 6.46
C SER A 35 4.45 -11.68 7.05
N ALA A 36 5.19 -10.69 6.55
CA ALA A 36 6.52 -10.35 7.06
C ALA A 36 6.49 -9.84 8.50
N LEU A 37 5.47 -9.07 8.89
CA LEU A 37 5.26 -8.64 10.27
C LEU A 37 5.03 -9.83 11.21
N ARG A 38 4.27 -10.84 10.75
CA ARG A 38 4.01 -12.09 11.49
C ARG A 38 5.28 -12.93 11.60
N GLU A 39 6.00 -13.15 10.50
CA GLU A 39 7.25 -13.93 10.48
C GLU A 39 8.36 -13.32 11.34
N ASN A 40 8.49 -11.99 11.36
CA ASN A 40 9.50 -11.30 12.16
C ASN A 40 9.09 -11.09 13.62
N GLY A 41 7.89 -11.53 14.03
CA GLY A 41 7.38 -11.31 15.39
C GLY A 41 7.29 -9.82 15.77
N ARG A 42 7.13 -8.94 14.78
CA ARG A 42 7.10 -7.48 14.98
C ARG A 42 5.71 -6.97 15.34
N ALA A 43 4.67 -7.78 15.21
CA ALA A 43 3.37 -7.48 15.79
C ALA A 43 3.35 -7.87 17.28
N GLU A 44 3.13 -6.90 18.17
CA GLU A 44 2.96 -7.17 19.61
C GLU A 44 1.79 -8.13 19.89
N ASP A 45 0.77 -8.12 19.02
CA ASP A 45 -0.35 -9.06 19.05
C ASP A 45 -0.71 -9.47 17.61
N GLU A 46 -0.46 -10.73 17.27
CA GLU A 46 -0.76 -11.28 15.94
C GLU A 46 -2.24 -11.19 15.58
N ARG A 47 -3.14 -11.17 16.58
CA ARG A 47 -4.59 -11.06 16.37
C ARG A 47 -4.97 -9.69 15.81
N LEU A 48 -4.17 -8.66 16.11
CA LEU A 48 -4.38 -7.33 15.56
C LEU A 48 -4.09 -7.30 14.05
N LEU A 49 -3.20 -8.16 13.54
CA LEU A 49 -2.91 -8.24 12.10
C LEU A 49 -4.09 -8.79 11.29
N ASP A 50 -5.01 -9.52 11.93
CA ASP A 50 -6.22 -10.04 11.31
C ASP A 50 -7.39 -9.03 11.35
N GLU A 51 -7.22 -7.88 12.03
CA GLU A 51 -8.24 -6.83 12.05
C GLU A 51 -8.24 -6.03 10.73
N ALA A 52 -9.44 -5.80 10.18
CA ALA A 52 -9.62 -4.99 8.98
C ALA A 52 -9.07 -3.56 9.13
N ASP A 53 -9.13 -2.98 10.34
CA ASP A 53 -8.56 -1.66 10.65
C ASP A 53 -7.03 -1.65 10.45
N THR A 54 -6.35 -2.74 10.82
CA THR A 54 -4.90 -2.90 10.70
C THR A 54 -4.49 -3.08 9.25
N GLU A 55 -5.22 -3.93 8.51
CA GLU A 55 -4.97 -4.11 7.08
C GLU A 55 -5.15 -2.79 6.31
N ALA A 56 -6.21 -2.03 6.60
CA ALA A 56 -6.45 -0.72 6.02
C ALA A 56 -5.34 0.28 6.36
N PHE A 57 -4.85 0.27 7.59
CA PHE A 57 -3.74 1.13 8.03
C PHE A 57 -2.44 0.81 7.30
N ILE A 58 -2.09 -0.48 7.17
CA ILE A 58 -0.89 -0.90 6.42
C ILE A 58 -1.05 -0.54 4.94
N ALA A 59 -2.23 -0.72 4.36
CA ALA A 59 -2.50 -0.36 2.97
C ALA A 59 -2.33 1.14 2.70
N ASP A 60 -2.74 2.00 3.63
CA ASP A 60 -2.52 3.46 3.53
C ASP A 60 -1.03 3.81 3.53
N ILE A 61 -0.23 3.20 4.43
CA ILE A 61 1.23 3.39 4.46
C ILE A 61 1.87 2.95 3.13
N VAL A 62 1.50 1.77 2.64
CA VAL A 62 1.96 1.22 1.36
C VAL A 62 1.63 2.13 0.19
N THR A 63 0.42 2.68 0.17
CA THR A 63 -0.06 3.56 -0.89
C THR A 63 0.74 4.87 -0.90
N ARG A 64 0.88 5.53 0.26
CA ARG A 64 1.70 6.73 0.39
C ARG A 64 3.15 6.49 -0.04
N ARG A 65 3.73 5.35 0.35
CA ARG A 65 5.10 5.02 -0.03
C ARG A 65 5.25 4.81 -1.54
N ARG A 66 4.28 4.16 -2.18
CA ARG A 66 4.24 4.02 -3.65
C ARG A 66 4.11 5.37 -4.33
N ASP A 67 3.22 6.22 -3.84
CA ASP A 67 3.04 7.57 -4.36
C ASP A 67 4.34 8.40 -4.26
N GLU A 68 5.09 8.28 -3.16
CA GLU A 68 6.42 8.90 -3.02
C GLU A 68 7.43 8.38 -4.04
N LEU A 69 7.48 7.06 -4.25
CA LEU A 69 8.41 6.42 -5.19
C LEU A 69 8.07 6.74 -6.65
N ASP A 70 6.78 6.81 -6.98
CA ASP A 70 6.28 7.10 -8.33
C ASP A 70 6.28 8.61 -8.66
N GLY A 71 6.71 9.48 -7.72
CA GLY A 71 6.88 10.92 -7.94
C GLY A 71 5.64 11.78 -7.67
N GLY A 72 4.67 11.27 -6.91
CA GLY A 72 3.46 11.97 -6.48
C GLY A 72 2.26 11.03 -6.40
N PRO A 73 1.16 11.46 -5.74
CA PRO A 73 -0.05 10.66 -5.61
C PRO A 73 -0.55 10.23 -6.99
N ARG A 74 -0.72 8.91 -7.18
CA ARG A 74 -1.27 8.37 -8.42
C ARG A 74 -2.63 9.03 -8.66
N GLN A 75 -2.72 9.88 -9.68
CA GLN A 75 -4.03 10.28 -10.19
C GLN A 75 -4.75 9.01 -10.62
N ILE A 76 -5.74 8.60 -9.84
CA ILE A 76 -6.72 7.62 -10.27
C ILE A 76 -7.46 8.29 -11.42
N VAL A 77 -7.01 8.02 -12.65
CA VAL A 77 -7.78 8.35 -13.83
C VAL A 77 -8.98 7.42 -13.80
N VAL A 78 -10.11 7.92 -13.31
CA VAL A 78 -11.41 7.29 -13.56
C VAL A 78 -11.56 7.31 -15.08
N LEU A 79 -11.32 6.17 -15.72
CA LEU A 79 -11.71 5.97 -17.09
C LEU A 79 -13.24 6.02 -17.08
N GLU A 80 -13.80 7.18 -17.45
CA GLU A 80 -15.23 7.30 -17.73
C GLU A 80 -15.62 6.16 -18.69
N GLU A 81 -16.69 5.44 -18.34
CA GLU A 81 -17.10 4.17 -18.97
C GLU A 81 -17.54 4.29 -20.43
N ASP A 82 -17.48 5.46 -21.06
CA ASP A 82 -17.84 5.65 -22.46
C ASP A 82 -16.77 6.49 -23.20
N PRO A 83 -15.83 5.87 -23.93
CA PRO A 83 -15.06 6.61 -24.91
C PRO A 83 -16.01 6.97 -26.06
N GLU A 84 -16.57 8.19 -26.04
CA GLU A 84 -17.13 8.79 -27.26
C GLU A 84 -16.03 8.78 -28.32
N SER A 85 -16.13 7.83 -29.25
CA SER A 85 -15.16 7.60 -30.31
C SER A 85 -15.16 8.77 -31.28
N LYS A 86 -14.39 9.83 -30.98
CA LYS A 86 -14.15 10.95 -31.89
C LYS A 86 -12.98 10.66 -32.82
N TRP A 87 -13.00 9.52 -33.52
CA TRP A 87 -12.07 9.25 -34.62
C TRP A 87 -12.79 9.49 -35.94
N GLY A 88 -12.78 10.74 -36.38
CA GLY A 88 -13.19 11.12 -37.72
C GLY A 88 -12.12 10.70 -38.73
N PHE A 89 -12.18 9.47 -39.23
CA PHE A 89 -11.45 9.09 -40.43
C PHE A 89 -12.09 9.81 -41.63
N LYS A 90 -11.35 10.75 -42.22
CA LYS A 90 -11.59 11.16 -43.61
C LYS A 90 -10.81 10.19 -44.49
N ASP A 91 -11.51 9.38 -45.27
CA ASP A 91 -10.92 8.70 -46.41
C ASP A 91 -10.35 9.76 -47.38
N ALA A 92 -9.12 9.53 -47.82
CA ALA A 92 -8.39 10.34 -48.79
C ALA A 92 -8.44 9.68 -50.17
#